data_AF-A0A7W0QTA2-F1
#
_entry.id   AF-A0A7W0QTA2-F1
#
_cell.length_a   1.000
_cell.length_b   1.000
_cell.length_c   1.000
_cell.angle_alpha   90.00
_cell.angle_beta   90.00
_cell.angle_gamma   90.00
#
_symmetry.space_group_name_H-M   'P 1'
#
loop_
_entity.id
_entity.type
_entity.pdbx_description
1 polymer ?
#
loop_
_entity_poly.entity_id
_entity_poly.type
_entity_poly.pdbx_seq_one_letter_code
_entity_poly.pdbx_strand_id
1 'polypeptide(L)'
;MADYFLVRLARGAAWDHSRPRREQAGWVEHSAIMDSLVAKRVIVLGGPVGDGDGDDALLVVAVETEAEIRGHLAEDPWVEDLLTIKSV
;
A
#
# COMPACT_ATOMS: atom_id res chain seq x y z
N MET A 1 2.48 5.04 -22.68
CA MET A 1 3.14 3.83 -22.14
C MET A 1 3.13 4.02 -20.65
N ALA A 2 2.77 3.00 -19.86
CA ALA A 2 2.81 3.13 -18.40
C ALA A 2 4.26 3.23 -17.94
N ASP A 3 4.53 4.16 -17.03
CA ASP A 3 5.78 4.23 -16.28
C ASP A 3 5.67 3.38 -15.02
N TYR A 4 6.81 2.95 -14.48
CA TYR A 4 6.86 2.21 -13.23
C TYR A 4 7.31 3.13 -12.10
N PHE A 5 6.46 3.23 -11.08
CA PHE A 5 6.72 4.00 -9.87
C PHE A 5 6.97 3.06 -8.69
N LEU A 6 7.80 3.50 -7.75
CA LEU A 6 8.06 2.77 -6.51
C LEU A 6 7.46 3.54 -5.34
N VAL A 7 6.32 3.07 -4.86
CA VAL A 7 5.66 3.66 -3.70
C VAL A 7 6.20 3.02 -2.44
N ARG A 8 6.72 3.84 -1.52
CA ARG A 8 7.10 3.41 -0.18
C ARG A 8 6.08 3.87 0.82
N LEU A 9 5.50 2.94 1.56
CA LEU A 9 4.59 3.21 2.67
C LEU A 9 5.23 2.76 3.97
N ALA A 10 5.16 3.58 5.01
CA ALA A 10 5.57 3.19 6.36
C ALA A 10 4.35 3.10 7.28
N ARG A 11 4.49 2.43 8.42
CA ARG A 11 3.49 2.45 9.49
C ARG A 11 3.11 3.88 9.87
N GLY A 12 1.82 4.17 9.83
CA GLY A 12 1.23 5.43 10.25
C GLY A 12 0.97 5.49 11.75
N ALA A 13 0.41 6.59 12.23
CA ALA A 13 0.19 6.83 13.66
C ALA A 13 -0.84 5.90 14.29
N ALA A 14 -1.77 5.35 13.49
CA ALA A 14 -2.81 4.43 13.96
C ALA A 14 -2.36 2.95 13.94
N TRP A 15 -1.12 2.66 13.55
CA TRP A 15 -0.62 1.28 13.53
C TRP A 15 -0.54 0.68 14.94
N ASP A 16 -1.21 -0.45 15.16
CA ASP A 16 -1.16 -1.18 16.42
C ASP A 16 0.08 -2.09 16.44
N HIS A 17 1.12 -1.67 17.15
CA HIS A 17 2.37 -2.43 17.28
C HIS A 17 2.24 -3.75 18.05
N SER A 18 1.11 -4.00 18.73
CA SER A 18 0.86 -5.28 19.40
C SER A 18 0.32 -6.36 18.47
N ARG A 19 -0.06 -6.00 17.23
CA ARG A 19 -0.72 -6.87 16.25
C ARG A 19 0.11 -7.00 14.96
N PRO A 20 0.14 -8.17 14.32
CA PRO A 20 0.69 -8.28 12.98
C PRO A 20 -0.20 -7.53 11.97
N ARG A 21 0.34 -7.21 10.79
CA ARG A 21 -0.30 -6.49 9.68
C ARG A 21 -1.65 -7.07 9.33
N ARG A 22 -1.73 -8.39 9.16
CA ARG A 22 -2.99 -9.07 8.78
C ARG A 22 -4.05 -9.06 9.88
N GLU A 23 -3.69 -8.68 11.09
CA GLU A 23 -4.63 -8.51 12.19
C GLU A 23 -5.00 -7.04 12.40
N GLN A 24 -4.40 -6.07 11.72
CA GLN A 24 -4.79 -4.66 11.88
C GLN A 24 -6.26 -4.44 11.52
N ALA A 25 -6.87 -3.41 12.13
CA ALA A 25 -8.24 -3.03 11.80
C ALA A 25 -8.35 -2.67 10.30
N GLY A 26 -9.43 -3.10 9.64
CA GLY A 26 -9.62 -2.84 8.21
C GLY A 26 -8.82 -3.75 7.26
N TRP A 27 -8.08 -4.76 7.75
CA TRP A 27 -7.29 -5.66 6.89
C TRP A 27 -8.06 -6.25 5.71
N VAL A 28 -9.30 -6.71 5.92
CA VAL A 28 -10.11 -7.32 4.86
C VAL A 28 -10.36 -6.33 3.71
N GLU A 29 -10.74 -5.09 4.04
CA GLU A 29 -11.01 -4.05 3.06
C GLU A 29 -9.74 -3.59 2.34
N HIS A 30 -8.66 -3.34 3.09
CA HIS A 30 -7.33 -3.06 2.55
C HIS A 30 -6.88 -4.14 1.55
N SER A 31 -6.97 -5.41 1.93
CA SER A 31 -6.54 -6.53 1.08
C SER A 31 -7.37 -6.64 -0.20
N ALA A 32 -8.70 -6.41 -0.13
CA ALA A 32 -9.57 -6.44 -1.30
C ALA A 32 -9.23 -5.32 -2.29
N ILE A 33 -8.83 -4.15 -1.81
CA ILE A 33 -8.39 -3.03 -2.66
C ILE A 33 -7.06 -3.37 -3.34
N MET A 34 -6.08 -3.87 -2.58
CA MET A 34 -4.79 -4.30 -3.15
C MET A 34 -4.99 -5.39 -4.22
N ASP A 35 -5.82 -6.40 -3.95
CA ASP A 35 -6.16 -7.45 -4.90
C ASP A 35 -6.83 -6.90 -6.16
N SER A 36 -7.72 -5.92 -6.02
CA SER A 36 -8.38 -5.24 -7.15
C SER A 36 -7.37 -4.47 -8.02
N LEU A 37 -6.40 -3.78 -7.40
CA LEU A 37 -5.35 -3.07 -8.12
C LEU A 37 -4.38 -4.01 -8.84
N VAL A 38 -4.07 -5.17 -8.24
CA VAL A 38 -3.31 -6.24 -8.91
C VAL A 38 -4.09 -6.80 -10.09
N ALA A 39 -5.39 -7.09 -9.94
CA ALA A 39 -6.24 -7.60 -11.01
C ALA A 39 -6.34 -6.61 -12.20
N LYS A 40 -6.37 -5.30 -11.90
CA LYS A 40 -6.33 -4.21 -12.90
C LYS A 40 -4.95 -3.98 -13.51
N ARG A 41 -3.91 -4.69 -13.05
CA ARG A 41 -2.49 -4.51 -13.41
C ARG A 41 -1.93 -3.13 -13.08
N VAL A 42 -2.56 -2.42 -12.14
CA VAL A 42 -2.05 -1.16 -11.60
C VAL A 42 -0.90 -1.46 -10.66
N ILE A 43 -1.07 -2.40 -9.72
CA ILE A 43 0.02 -2.91 -8.88
C ILE A 43 0.60 -4.16 -9.54
N VAL A 44 1.91 -4.12 -9.80
CA VAL A 44 2.66 -5.23 -10.43
C VAL A 44 3.27 -6.13 -9.36
N LEU A 45 3.73 -5.52 -8.26
CA LEU A 45 4.31 -6.20 -7.11
C LEU A 45 4.02 -5.36 -5.86
N GLY A 46 3.71 -5.99 -4.74
CA GLY A 46 3.48 -5.28 -3.49
C GLY A 46 3.70 -6.15 -2.26
N GLY A 47 4.23 -5.57 -1.19
CA GLY A 47 4.34 -6.28 0.09
C GLY A 47 5.23 -5.59 1.11
N PRO A 48 5.23 -6.11 2.36
CA PRO A 48 6.15 -5.65 3.41
C PRO A 48 7.61 -5.93 3.03
N VAL A 49 8.52 -5.07 3.48
CA VAL A 49 9.96 -5.20 3.26
C VAL A 49 10.71 -5.17 4.59
N GLY A 50 11.60 -6.15 4.77
CA GLY A 50 12.34 -6.39 6.01
C GLY A 50 11.99 -7.73 6.65
N ASP A 51 12.57 -8.00 7.82
CA ASP A 51 12.30 -9.24 8.56
C ASP A 51 10.88 -9.24 9.12
N GLY A 52 10.25 -10.42 9.11
CA GLY A 52 8.88 -10.60 9.60
C GLY A 52 7.87 -9.80 8.78
N ASP A 53 7.25 -8.80 9.40
CA ASP A 53 6.18 -7.99 8.78
C ASP A 53 6.67 -6.64 8.24
N GLY A 54 7.99 -6.37 8.36
CA GLY A 54 8.63 -5.13 7.95
C GLY A 54 8.11 -3.87 8.65
N ASP A 55 8.88 -2.80 8.59
CA ASP A 55 8.40 -1.46 8.98
C ASP A 55 7.79 -0.70 7.80
N ASP A 56 8.22 -1.05 6.59
CA ASP A 56 7.74 -0.49 5.34
C ASP A 56 7.02 -1.54 4.49
N ALA A 57 6.16 -1.06 3.60
CA ALA A 57 5.66 -1.78 2.44
C ALA A 57 6.09 -1.05 1.17
N LEU A 58 6.45 -1.82 0.14
CA LEU A 58 6.75 -1.29 -1.19
C LEU A 58 5.71 -1.77 -2.19
N LEU A 59 5.30 -0.88 -3.09
CA LEU A 59 4.48 -1.19 -4.25
C LEU A 59 5.21 -0.77 -5.53
N VAL A 60 5.26 -1.66 -6.51
CA VAL A 60 5.62 -1.34 -7.89
C VAL A 60 4.34 -1.08 -8.65
N VAL A 61 4.15 0.14 -9.11
CA VAL A 61 2.89 0.62 -9.71
C VAL A 61 3.11 1.00 -11.17
N ALA A 62 2.24 0.55 -12.06
CA ALA A 62 2.27 0.86 -13.48
C ALA A 62 1.12 1.81 -13.86
N VAL A 63 1.42 3.10 -13.98
CA VAL A 63 0.45 4.19 -14.28
C VAL A 63 1.11 5.27 -15.14
N GLU A 64 0.34 6.25 -15.62
CA GLU A 64 0.91 7.37 -16.39
C GLU A 64 1.40 8.51 -15.49
N THR A 65 0.82 8.67 -14.29
CA THR A 65 1.15 9.77 -13.39
C THR A 65 1.17 9.38 -11.92
N GLU A 66 1.97 10.09 -11.12
CA GLU A 66 1.97 9.98 -9.66
C GLU A 66 0.60 10.32 -9.01
N ALA A 67 -0.22 11.16 -9.67
CA ALA A 67 -1.54 11.53 -9.19
C ALA A 67 -2.53 10.34 -9.22
N GLU A 68 -2.45 9.48 -10.24
CA GLU A 68 -3.25 8.26 -10.32
C GLU A 68 -2.97 7.31 -9.16
N ILE A 69 -1.71 7.22 -8.73
CA ILE A 69 -1.32 6.40 -7.57
C ILE A 69 -2.07 6.85 -6.32
N ARG A 70 -2.07 8.17 -6.04
CA ARG A 70 -2.80 8.72 -4.89
C ARG A 70 -4.30 8.54 -5.02
N GLY A 71 -4.86 8.68 -6.22
CA GLY A 71 -6.27 8.43 -6.48
C GLY A 71 -6.66 6.98 -6.15
N HIS A 72 -5.88 6.01 -6.62
CA HIS A 72 -6.11 4.59 -6.33
C HIS A 72 -5.94 4.24 -4.85
N LEU A 73 -4.94 4.82 -4.19
CA LEU A 73 -4.66 4.54 -2.78
C LEU A 73 -5.59 5.28 -1.82
N ALA A 74 -6.24 6.37 -2.22
CA ALA A 74 -7.18 7.10 -1.38
C ALA A 74 -8.46 6.31 -1.05
N GLU A 75 -8.76 5.24 -1.80
CA GLU A 75 -9.86 4.33 -1.50
C GLU A 75 -9.54 3.35 -0.36
N ASP A 76 -8.25 3.17 -0.03
CA ASP A 76 -7.78 2.21 0.97
C ASP A 76 -7.92 2.77 2.39
N PRO A 77 -8.69 2.11 3.29
CA PRO A 77 -8.89 2.58 4.66
C PRO A 77 -7.61 2.61 5.49
N TRP A 78 -6.53 1.98 5.03
CA TRP A 78 -5.24 2.06 5.70
C TRP A 78 -4.45 3.31 5.37
N VAL A 79 -4.65 3.90 4.19
CA VAL A 79 -3.83 5.02 3.72
C VAL A 79 -4.13 6.26 4.55
N GLU A 80 -3.10 7.05 4.85
CA GLU A 80 -3.05 8.19 5.79
C GLU A 80 -2.94 7.78 7.28
N ASP A 81 -3.70 6.79 7.76
CA ASP A 81 -3.76 6.46 9.19
C ASP A 81 -2.84 5.30 9.61
N LEU A 82 -3.00 4.13 8.96
CA LEU A 82 -2.26 2.89 9.26
C LEU A 82 -1.00 2.75 8.40
N LEU A 83 -1.04 3.26 7.16
CA LEU A 83 0.07 3.35 6.24
C LEU A 83 0.16 4.75 5.66
N THR A 84 1.35 5.36 5.75
CA THR A 84 1.61 6.69 5.20
C THR A 84 2.60 6.59 4.04
N ILE A 85 2.25 7.19 2.90
CA ILE A 85 3.16 7.30 1.76
C ILE A 85 4.36 8.17 2.16
N LYS A 86 5.58 7.63 2.02
CA LYS A 86 6.84 8.32 2.29
C LYS A 86 7.51 8.84 1.03
N SER A 87 7.37 8.13 -0.08
CA SER A 87 7.88 8.52 -1.39
C SER A 87 7.13 7.78 -2.50
N VAL A 88 7.17 8.37 -3.68
CA VAL A 88 6.76 7.79 -4.97
C VAL A 88 7.93 7.92 -5.94
#